data_AF-A0A2A4QU21-F1
#
_entry.id   AF-A0A2A4QU21-F1
#
_cell.length_a   1.000
_cell.length_b   1.000
_cell.length_c   1.000
_cell.angle_alpha   90.00
_cell.angle_beta   90.00
_cell.angle_gamma   90.00
#
_symmetry.space_group_name_H-M   'P 1'
#
loop_
_entity.id
_entity.type
_entity.pdbx_description
1 polymer ?
#
loop_
_entity_poly.entity_id
_entity_poly.type
_entity_poly.pdbx_seq_one_letter_code
_entity_poly.pdbx_strand_id
1 'polypeptide(L)'
;MKYTVFFFLLLVSFTESKAQKIENKKPSIWQDVKQDGGDLLGGVKYAFTRPLYWEKDDWIKAGAFVGGTALLYLADEETTQFFRNQKDNAPQILKEIGWYYGSPQNFFMISGGIYGYGLIAKNEKFRETGVLIITSAVATGLIQTITKNAFGRARPTENVGSD
;
A
#
# COMPACT_ATOMS: atom_id res chain seq x y z
N MET A 1 6.30 -9.98 -29.61
CA MET A 1 4.99 -10.65 -29.71
C MET A 1 4.61 -11.50 -28.50
N LYS A 2 5.55 -12.20 -27.84
CA LYS A 2 5.23 -13.04 -26.67
C LYS A 2 4.79 -12.26 -25.41
N TYR A 3 5.40 -11.09 -25.16
CA TYR A 3 5.08 -10.26 -23.99
C TYR A 3 3.81 -9.42 -24.15
N THR A 4 3.43 -9.07 -25.38
CA THR A 4 2.19 -8.33 -25.66
C THR A 4 0.94 -9.17 -25.40
N VAL A 5 1.00 -10.48 -25.67
CA VAL A 5 -0.12 -11.41 -25.38
C VAL A 5 -0.30 -11.63 -23.88
N PHE A 6 0.80 -11.67 -23.12
CA PHE A 6 0.75 -11.85 -21.65
C PHE A 6 0.19 -10.61 -20.94
N PHE A 7 0.55 -9.40 -21.39
CA PHE A 7 -0.03 -8.15 -20.89
C PHE A 7 -1.53 -8.03 -21.20
N PHE A 8 -1.96 -8.53 -22.36
CA PHE A 8 -3.36 -8.55 -22.76
C PHE A 8 -4.19 -9.57 -21.93
N LEU A 9 -3.62 -10.73 -21.60
CA LEU A 9 -4.25 -11.74 -20.72
C LEU A 9 -4.44 -11.24 -19.28
N LEU A 10 -3.54 -10.40 -18.76
CA LEU A 10 -3.63 -9.82 -17.42
C LEU A 10 -4.76 -8.78 -17.30
N LEU A 11 -5.07 -8.07 -18.40
CA LEU A 11 -6.18 -7.12 -18.48
C LEU A 11 -7.55 -7.79 -18.58
N VAL A 12 -7.64 -8.97 -19.21
CA VAL A 12 -8.91 -9.70 -19.36
C VAL A 12 -9.40 -10.33 -18.04
N SER A 13 -8.50 -10.68 -17.12
CA SER A 13 -8.87 -11.21 -15.80
C SER A 13 -9.58 -10.19 -14.87
N PHE A 14 -9.60 -8.90 -15.22
CA PHE A 14 -10.28 -7.86 -14.44
C PHE A 14 -11.79 -7.72 -14.76
N THR A 15 -12.33 -8.46 -15.73
CA THR A 15 -13.73 -8.33 -16.14
C THR A 15 -14.67 -9.36 -15.50
N GLU A 16 -14.61 -9.52 -14.17
CA GLU A 16 -15.67 -10.20 -13.42
C GLU A 16 -16.45 -9.15 -12.59
N SER A 17 -17.16 -8.27 -13.29
CA SER A 17 -18.11 -7.37 -12.64
C SER A 17 -19.43 -8.10 -12.41
N LYS A 18 -19.56 -8.76 -11.26
CA LYS A 18 -20.89 -9.16 -10.75
C LYS A 18 -21.69 -7.88 -10.48
N ALA A 19 -22.68 -7.62 -11.33
CA ALA A 19 -23.66 -6.57 -11.16
C ALA A 19 -24.53 -6.89 -9.94
N GLN A 20 -24.30 -6.19 -8.83
CA GLN A 20 -25.15 -6.30 -7.65
C GLN A 20 -26.31 -5.32 -7.80
N LYS A 21 -27.53 -5.86 -7.72
CA LYS A 21 -28.78 -5.12 -7.75
C LYS A 21 -28.84 -4.25 -6.49
N ILE A 22 -28.68 -2.94 -6.63
CA ILE A 22 -28.73 -1.99 -5.50
C ILE A 22 -30.19 -1.72 -5.15
N GLU A 23 -30.56 -2.05 -3.91
CA GLU A 23 -31.85 -1.74 -3.32
C GLU A 23 -31.97 -0.24 -3.03
N ASN A 24 -33.18 0.29 -3.22
CA ASN A 24 -33.48 1.72 -3.20
C ASN A 24 -33.32 2.36 -1.81
N LYS A 25 -32.19 3.05 -1.60
CA LYS A 25 -32.16 4.35 -0.92
C LYS A 25 -30.97 5.11 -1.47
N LYS A 26 -31.17 6.32 -1.99
CA LYS A 26 -30.07 7.20 -2.41
C LYS A 26 -29.62 7.99 -1.17
N PRO A 27 -28.57 7.56 -0.43
CA PRO A 27 -27.97 8.43 0.57
C PRO A 27 -27.43 9.70 -0.11
N SER A 28 -27.41 10.78 0.64
CA SER A 28 -26.69 11.99 0.23
C SER A 28 -25.20 11.67 0.18
N ILE A 29 -24.44 12.20 -0.78
CA ILE A 29 -22.97 12.07 -0.85
C ILE A 29 -22.33 12.45 0.50
N TRP A 30 -22.93 13.42 1.20
CA TRP A 30 -22.48 13.81 2.54
C TRP A 30 -22.64 12.71 3.61
N GLN A 31 -23.71 11.93 3.52
CA GLN A 31 -23.92 10.80 4.44
C GLN A 31 -22.90 9.70 4.18
N ASP A 32 -22.64 9.39 2.90
CA ASP A 32 -21.60 8.43 2.49
C ASP A 32 -20.23 8.87 3.02
N VAL A 33 -19.81 10.10 2.74
CA VAL A 33 -18.52 10.64 3.21
C VAL A 33 -18.41 10.61 4.74
N LYS A 34 -19.51 10.93 5.45
CA LYS A 34 -19.53 10.88 6.92
C LYS A 34 -19.37 9.45 7.44
N GLN A 35 -20.05 8.49 6.82
CA GLN A 35 -19.94 7.07 7.17
C GLN A 35 -18.52 6.56 6.87
N ASP A 36 -18.02 6.82 5.67
CA ASP A 36 -16.70 6.42 5.19
C ASP A 36 -15.59 6.98 6.11
N GLY A 37 -15.76 8.20 6.63
CA GLY A 37 -14.86 8.77 7.63
C GLY A 37 -14.88 8.01 8.97
N GLY A 38 -16.05 7.53 9.40
CA GLY A 38 -16.19 6.67 10.57
C GLY A 38 -15.52 5.30 10.36
N ASP A 39 -15.74 4.69 9.20
CA ASP A 39 -15.14 3.41 8.81
C ASP A 39 -13.62 3.52 8.73
N LEU A 40 -13.11 4.64 8.20
CA LEU A 40 -11.67 4.92 8.17
C LEU A 40 -11.09 4.99 9.57
N LEU A 41 -11.68 5.77 10.48
CA LEU A 41 -11.21 5.87 11.86
C LEU A 41 -11.30 4.53 12.59
N GLY A 42 -12.39 3.79 12.38
CA GLY A 42 -12.59 2.44 12.92
C GLY A 42 -11.51 1.47 12.45
N GLY A 43 -11.18 1.49 11.15
CA GLY A 43 -10.15 0.65 10.55
C GLY A 43 -8.74 0.99 11.04
N VAL A 44 -8.40 2.29 11.14
CA VAL A 44 -7.11 2.71 11.73
C VAL A 44 -7.02 2.25 13.18
N LYS A 45 -8.05 2.53 13.99
CA LYS A 45 -8.10 2.08 15.39
C LYS A 45 -7.91 0.57 15.49
N TYR A 46 -8.66 -0.20 14.69
CA TYR A 46 -8.57 -1.65 14.66
C TYR A 46 -7.14 -2.12 14.40
N ALA A 47 -6.47 -1.57 13.38
CA ALA A 47 -5.09 -1.94 13.03
C ALA A 47 -4.11 -1.72 14.20
N PHE A 48 -4.24 -0.61 14.92
CA PHE A 48 -3.38 -0.30 16.08
C PHE A 48 -3.69 -1.12 17.32
N THR A 49 -4.96 -1.46 17.55
CA THR A 49 -5.34 -2.28 18.70
C THR A 49 -5.13 -3.77 18.48
N ARG A 50 -5.02 -4.22 17.22
CA ARG A 50 -4.98 -5.65 16.87
C ARG A 50 -3.87 -6.44 17.57
N PRO A 51 -2.64 -5.92 17.74
CA PRO A 51 -1.58 -6.65 18.43
C PRO A 51 -1.91 -7.06 19.87
N LEU A 52 -2.81 -6.32 20.54
CA LEU A 52 -3.27 -6.65 21.89
C LEU A 52 -4.15 -7.92 21.94
N TYR A 53 -4.68 -8.33 20.79
CA TYR A 53 -5.56 -9.50 20.63
C TYR A 53 -4.88 -10.63 19.84
N TRP A 54 -3.58 -10.55 19.60
CA TRP A 54 -2.84 -11.59 18.89
C TRP A 54 -2.71 -12.86 19.72
N GLU A 55 -2.97 -13.98 19.07
CA GLU A 55 -2.74 -15.31 19.62
C GLU A 55 -1.31 -15.76 19.34
N LYS A 56 -0.92 -16.92 19.89
CA LYS A 56 0.43 -17.48 19.77
C LYS A 56 0.91 -17.53 18.30
N ASP A 57 0.05 -17.96 17.39
CA ASP A 57 0.39 -18.10 15.98
C ASP A 57 0.64 -16.75 15.30
N ASP A 58 -0.05 -15.68 15.72
CA ASP A 58 0.17 -14.34 15.19
C ASP A 58 1.52 -13.78 15.65
N TRP A 59 1.88 -14.02 16.91
CA TRP A 59 3.21 -13.66 17.43
C TRP A 59 4.33 -14.45 16.75
N ILE A 60 4.11 -15.73 16.43
CA ILE A 60 5.07 -16.53 15.66
C ILE A 60 5.25 -15.94 14.27
N LYS A 61 4.17 -15.57 13.56
CA LYS A 61 4.25 -14.92 12.24
C LYS A 61 5.00 -13.59 12.32
N ALA A 62 4.68 -12.76 13.31
CA ALA A 62 5.35 -11.48 13.52
C ALA A 62 6.85 -11.67 13.81
N GLY A 63 7.20 -12.59 14.70
CA GLY A 63 8.58 -12.94 15.02
C GLY A 63 9.33 -13.51 13.81
N ALA A 64 8.70 -14.39 13.03
CA ALA A 64 9.27 -14.93 11.80
C ALA A 64 9.50 -13.84 10.75
N PHE A 65 8.58 -12.88 10.61
CA PHE A 65 8.74 -11.73 9.72
C PHE A 65 9.91 -10.84 10.14
N VAL A 66 10.00 -10.48 11.43
CA VAL A 66 11.10 -9.68 11.96
C VAL A 66 12.43 -10.42 11.84
N GLY A 67 12.49 -11.68 12.25
CA GLY A 67 13.68 -12.51 12.17
C GLY A 67 14.14 -12.74 10.73
N GLY A 68 13.21 -13.02 9.81
CA GLY A 68 13.50 -13.13 8.38
C GLY A 68 14.05 -11.83 7.79
N THR A 69 13.48 -10.70 8.17
CA THR A 69 13.99 -9.38 7.76
C THR A 69 15.38 -9.11 8.31
N ALA A 70 15.64 -9.45 9.57
CA ALA A 70 16.97 -9.29 10.18
C ALA A 70 18.03 -10.18 9.52
N LEU A 71 17.67 -11.40 9.09
CA LEU A 71 18.56 -12.26 8.32
C LEU A 71 18.85 -11.68 6.92
N LEU A 72 17.83 -11.16 6.24
CA LEU A 72 18.01 -10.50 4.94
C LEU A 72 18.90 -9.26 5.04
N TYR A 73 18.83 -8.54 6.17
CA TYR A 73 19.67 -7.36 6.41
C TYR A 73 21.18 -7.68 6.39
N LEU A 74 21.58 -8.92 6.69
CA LEU A 74 22.98 -9.35 6.62
C LEU A 74 23.56 -9.36 5.20
N ALA A 75 22.71 -9.37 4.17
CA ALA A 75 23.11 -9.37 2.76
C ALA A 75 22.66 -8.08 2.05
N ASP A 76 22.27 -7.04 2.79
CA ASP A 76 21.71 -5.79 2.23
C ASP A 76 22.73 -5.06 1.34
N GLU A 77 24.01 -5.05 1.74
CA GLU A 77 25.07 -4.34 1.03
C GLU A 77 25.46 -5.05 -0.28
N GLU A 78 25.69 -6.36 -0.26
CA GLU A 78 25.98 -7.15 -1.46
C GLU A 78 24.83 -7.10 -2.45
N THR A 79 23.59 -7.18 -1.95
CA THR A 79 22.37 -7.05 -2.76
C THR A 79 22.29 -5.66 -3.39
N THR A 80 22.59 -4.61 -2.62
CA THR A 80 22.61 -3.22 -3.10
C THR A 80 23.66 -3.02 -4.18
N GLN A 81 24.88 -3.51 -4.00
CA GLN A 81 25.96 -3.40 -4.98
C GLN A 81 25.59 -4.15 -6.27
N PHE A 82 25.03 -5.36 -6.16
CA PHE A 82 24.53 -6.11 -7.30
C PHE A 82 23.49 -5.30 -8.09
N PHE A 83 22.44 -4.76 -7.48
CA PHE A 83 21.45 -3.99 -8.25
C PHE A 83 21.98 -2.67 -8.81
N ARG A 84 22.92 -2.01 -8.12
CA ARG A 84 23.57 -0.79 -8.62
C ARG A 84 24.42 -1.04 -9.85
N ASN A 85 25.17 -2.14 -9.91
CA ASN A 85 26.00 -2.50 -11.06
C ASN A 85 25.17 -2.80 -12.32
N GLN A 86 23.90 -3.14 -12.14
CA GLN A 86 22.97 -3.47 -13.23
C GLN A 86 22.25 -2.21 -13.75
N LYS A 87 22.42 -1.07 -13.08
CA LYS A 87 21.72 0.19 -13.38
C LYS A 87 21.87 0.60 -14.83
N ASP A 88 23.06 0.61 -15.40
CA ASP A 88 23.27 1.15 -16.75
C ASP A 88 22.56 0.30 -17.82
N ASN A 89 22.42 -1.01 -17.58
CA ASN A 89 21.79 -1.95 -18.49
C ASN A 89 20.28 -2.15 -18.24
N ALA A 90 19.73 -1.59 -17.16
CA ALA A 90 18.32 -1.72 -16.83
C ALA A 90 17.45 -0.76 -17.67
N PRO A 91 16.27 -1.20 -18.15
CA PRO A 91 15.27 -0.32 -18.75
C PRO A 91 14.87 0.84 -17.83
N GLN A 92 14.71 2.05 -18.37
CA GLN A 92 14.35 3.25 -17.60
C GLN A 92 13.07 3.05 -16.78
N ILE A 93 12.06 2.36 -17.35
CA ILE A 93 10.81 2.08 -16.65
C ILE A 93 11.02 1.31 -15.34
N LEU A 94 11.96 0.36 -15.29
CA LEU A 94 12.24 -0.40 -14.06
C LEU A 94 12.93 0.45 -13.00
N LYS A 95 13.69 1.47 -13.41
CA LYS A 95 14.34 2.41 -12.48
C LYS A 95 13.34 3.39 -11.88
N GLU A 96 12.35 3.82 -12.65
CA GLU A 96 11.45 4.89 -12.27
C GLU A 96 10.12 4.41 -11.67
N ILE A 97 9.68 3.17 -11.96
CA ILE A 97 8.37 2.68 -11.52
C ILE A 97 8.19 2.74 -10.00
N GLY A 98 9.23 2.45 -9.23
CA GLY A 98 9.20 2.53 -7.77
C GLY A 98 8.98 3.95 -7.27
N TRP A 99 9.64 4.95 -7.90
CA TRP A 99 9.44 6.36 -7.56
C TRP A 99 8.06 6.85 -8.02
N TYR A 100 7.63 6.46 -9.22
CA TYR A 100 6.33 6.85 -9.77
C TYR A 100 5.18 6.37 -8.88
N TYR A 101 5.17 5.09 -8.48
CA TYR A 101 4.12 4.55 -7.62
C TYR A 101 4.29 4.95 -6.14
N GLY A 102 5.53 5.07 -5.67
CA GLY A 102 5.86 5.38 -4.28
C GLY A 102 5.78 6.86 -3.92
N SER A 103 5.68 7.76 -4.90
CA SER A 103 5.55 9.20 -4.64
C SER A 103 4.20 9.49 -3.96
N PRO A 104 4.18 10.25 -2.85
CA PRO A 104 2.95 10.60 -2.16
C PRO A 104 1.90 11.24 -3.07
N GLN A 105 2.34 12.11 -3.99
CA GLN A 105 1.46 12.83 -4.91
C GLN A 105 0.69 11.87 -5.82
N ASN A 106 1.39 10.91 -6.44
CA ASN A 106 0.75 9.94 -7.33
C ASN A 106 -0.14 8.98 -6.54
N PHE A 107 0.32 8.52 -5.39
CA PHE A 107 -0.46 7.66 -4.50
C PHE A 107 -1.78 8.32 -4.08
N PHE A 108 -1.74 9.56 -3.59
CA PHE A 108 -2.95 10.28 -3.16
C PHE A 108 -3.85 10.65 -4.34
N MET A 109 -3.29 10.98 -5.50
CA MET A 109 -4.06 11.25 -6.71
C MET A 109 -4.84 10.01 -7.15
N ILE A 110 -4.20 8.84 -7.20
CA ILE A 110 -4.85 7.58 -7.59
C ILE A 110 -5.89 7.18 -6.55
N SER A 111 -5.54 7.20 -5.26
CA SER A 111 -6.43 6.79 -4.18
C SER A 111 -7.65 7.71 -4.07
N GLY A 112 -7.44 9.02 -4.16
CA GLY A 112 -8.51 10.02 -4.19
C GLY A 112 -9.37 9.91 -5.45
N GLY A 113 -8.77 9.57 -6.60
CA GLY A 113 -9.49 9.32 -7.84
C GLY A 113 -10.40 8.09 -7.76
N ILE A 114 -9.92 6.97 -7.19
CA ILE A 114 -10.72 5.74 -6.98
C ILE A 114 -11.92 6.04 -6.08
N TYR A 115 -11.67 6.69 -4.93
CA TYR A 115 -12.73 7.06 -3.99
C TYR A 115 -13.71 8.08 -4.60
N GLY A 116 -13.20 9.13 -5.22
CA GLY A 116 -13.99 10.18 -5.87
C GLY A 116 -14.85 9.62 -7.02
N TYR A 117 -14.31 8.69 -7.81
CA TYR A 117 -15.09 7.97 -8.81
C TYR A 117 -16.19 7.14 -8.16
N GLY A 118 -15.90 6.42 -7.07
CA GLY A 118 -16.90 5.70 -6.29
C GLY A 118 -18.07 6.59 -5.83
N LEU A 119 -17.77 7.78 -5.34
CA LEU A 119 -18.77 8.77 -4.92
C LEU A 119 -19.59 9.33 -6.10
N ILE A 120 -18.92 9.81 -7.16
CA ILE A 120 -19.57 10.47 -8.30
C ILE A 120 -20.38 9.47 -9.12
N ALA A 121 -19.81 8.30 -9.40
CA ALA A 121 -20.45 7.23 -10.16
C ALA A 121 -21.42 6.39 -9.31
N LYS A 122 -21.53 6.66 -8.01
CA LYS A 122 -22.33 5.89 -7.04
C LYS A 122 -22.02 4.39 -7.08
N ASN A 123 -20.73 4.08 -7.20
CA ASN A 123 -20.23 2.72 -7.22
C ASN A 123 -19.63 2.38 -5.86
N GLU A 124 -20.41 1.66 -5.06
CA GLU A 124 -20.05 1.25 -3.70
C GLU A 124 -18.73 0.48 -3.64
N LYS A 125 -18.47 -0.41 -4.59
CA LYS A 125 -17.21 -1.17 -4.64
C LYS A 125 -16.00 -0.25 -4.79
N PHE A 126 -16.08 0.74 -5.68
CA PHE A 126 -14.99 1.72 -5.85
C PHE A 126 -14.86 2.64 -4.65
N ARG A 127 -15.99 3.04 -4.03
CA ARG A 127 -16.00 3.87 -2.81
C ARG A 127 -15.31 3.14 -1.66
N GLU A 128 -15.77 1.93 -1.32
CA GLU A 128 -15.20 1.09 -0.24
C GLU A 128 -13.74 0.75 -0.50
N THR A 129 -13.37 0.44 -1.75
CA THR A 129 -11.97 0.21 -2.11
C THR A 129 -11.11 1.46 -1.86
N GLY A 130 -11.61 2.63 -2.26
CA GLY A 130 -10.95 3.90 -1.99
C GLY A 130 -10.77 4.17 -0.50
N VAL A 131 -11.82 3.95 0.31
CA VAL A 131 -11.76 4.06 1.77
C VAL A 131 -10.71 3.11 2.33
N LEU A 132 -10.74 1.83 1.97
CA LEU A 132 -9.79 0.82 2.45
C LEU A 132 -8.33 1.19 2.12
N ILE A 133 -8.06 1.69 0.90
CA ILE A 133 -6.73 2.15 0.49
C ILE A 133 -6.26 3.30 1.38
N ILE A 134 -7.11 4.31 1.57
CA ILE A 134 -6.78 5.50 2.39
C ILE A 134 -6.57 5.09 3.86
N THR A 135 -7.46 4.28 4.43
CA THR A 135 -7.34 3.73 5.79
C THR A 135 -6.01 3.00 5.99
N SER A 136 -5.64 2.13 5.04
CA SER A 136 -4.40 1.37 5.08
C SER A 136 -3.19 2.31 5.05
N ALA A 137 -3.20 3.29 4.16
CA ALA A 137 -2.11 4.26 4.02
C ALA A 137 -1.91 5.10 5.28
N VAL A 138 -3.01 5.55 5.91
CA VAL A 138 -2.95 6.29 7.18
C VAL A 138 -2.38 5.40 8.28
N ALA A 139 -2.90 4.18 8.44
CA ALA A 139 -2.43 3.25 9.46
C ALA A 139 -0.92 2.94 9.29
N THR A 140 -0.50 2.59 8.07
CA THR A 140 0.91 2.33 7.76
C THR A 140 1.78 3.57 7.92
N GLY A 141 1.31 4.75 7.51
CA GLY A 141 2.06 6.01 7.65
C GLY A 141 2.34 6.36 9.12
N LEU A 142 1.37 6.14 9.99
CA LEU A 142 1.54 6.31 11.44
C LEU A 142 2.54 5.30 12.00
N ILE A 143 2.41 4.01 11.66
CA ILE A 143 3.35 2.97 12.08
C ILE A 143 4.76 3.33 11.62
N GLN A 144 4.93 3.67 10.33
CA GLN A 144 6.23 4.09 9.79
C GLN A 144 6.82 5.28 10.52
N THR A 145 6.01 6.28 10.88
CA THR A 145 6.48 7.47 11.59
C THR A 145 7.01 7.09 12.97
N ILE A 146 6.25 6.28 13.73
CA ILE A 146 6.67 5.78 15.03
C ILE A 146 7.96 4.96 14.90
N THR A 147 8.00 4.01 13.96
CA THR A 147 9.15 3.14 13.71
C THR A 147 10.39 3.95 13.31
N LYS A 148 10.28 4.89 12.38
CA LYS A 148 11.40 5.73 11.94
C LYS A 148 11.97 6.56 13.09
N ASN A 149 11.10 7.11 13.93
CA ASN A 149 11.53 7.88 15.10
C ASN A 149 12.13 6.99 16.20
N ALA A 150 11.64 5.76 16.37
CA ALA A 150 12.13 4.83 17.38
C ALA A 150 13.52 4.28 17.04
N PHE A 151 13.76 3.91 15.78
CA PHE A 151 15.01 3.26 15.37
C PHE A 151 16.06 4.22 14.78
N GLY A 152 15.66 5.41 14.33
CA GLY A 152 16.59 6.48 13.97
C GLY A 152 17.62 6.15 12.88
N ARG A 153 17.34 5.21 11.96
CA ARG A 153 18.32 4.75 10.96
C ARG A 153 18.78 5.90 10.06
N ALA A 154 20.10 6.18 10.07
CA ALA A 154 20.73 7.13 9.17
C ALA A 154 20.54 6.71 7.71
N ARG A 155 20.31 7.67 6.81
CA ARG A 155 20.27 7.40 5.38
C ARG A 155 21.71 7.34 4.84
N PRO A 156 22.05 6.39 3.95
CA PRO A 156 23.40 6.29 3.37
C PRO A 156 23.89 7.58 2.69
N THR A 157 22.97 8.44 2.23
CA THR A 157 23.29 9.71 1.57
C THR A 157 23.65 10.85 2.52
N GLU A 158 23.50 10.66 3.84
CA GLU A 158 23.66 11.74 4.83
C GLU A 158 25.06 11.78 5.46
N ASN A 159 25.99 10.89 5.05
CA ASN A 159 27.37 10.80 5.58
C ASN A 159 27.46 10.74 7.13
N VAL A 160 26.42 10.20 7.79
CA VAL A 160 26.34 10.06 9.25
C VAL A 160 26.05 8.62 9.71
N GLY A 161 26.25 7.63 8.85
CA GLY A 161 26.13 6.20 9.17
C GLY A 161 27.22 5.38 8.48
N SER A 162 27.63 4.28 9.13
CA SER A 162 28.79 3.45 8.79
C SER A 162 28.83 2.99 7.33
N ASP A 163 30.04 2.93 6.77
CA ASP A 163 30.41 2.16 5.58
C ASP A 163 30.03 0.67 5.72
#